data_AF-A0AB35BIY9-F1
#
_entry.id   AF-A0AB35BIY9-F1
#
_cell.length_a   1.000
_cell.length_b   1.000
_cell.length_c   1.000
_cell.angle_alpha   90.00
_cell.angle_beta   90.00
_cell.angle_gamma   90.00
#
_symmetry.space_group_name_H-M   'P 1'
#
loop_
_entity.id
_entity.type
_entity.pdbx_description
1 polymer ?
#
loop_
_entity_poly.entity_id
_entity_poly.type
_entity_poly.pdbx_seq_one_letter_code
_entity_poly.pdbx_strand_id
1 'polypeptide(L)'
;MDKQIGISPSAHGTTLSGGVYVRSLVPPVGRTLYDVVTGLTPALTQQALGSDLMAQTYGNGDTRPGVRYTTIVTEYDEVVTPYTEQFLTGANVTNVLLQDGCEADRSEHLSSLYSERAWRFVLKALDPDHQTPVPCFPVDLFFPNVK
;
A
#
# COMPACT_ATOMS: atom_id res chain seq x y z
N MET A 1 -5.35 -20.54 -1.14
CA MET A 1 -5.91 -19.20 -1.43
C MET A 1 -6.05 -19.09 -2.92
N ASP A 2 -7.21 -18.69 -3.43
CA ASP A 2 -7.48 -18.43 -4.85
C ASP A 2 -7.51 -16.92 -5.19
N LYS A 3 -7.70 -16.07 -4.17
CA LYS A 3 -7.68 -14.60 -4.29
C LYS A 3 -6.89 -13.95 -3.16
N GLN A 4 -6.27 -12.82 -3.47
CA GLN A 4 -5.70 -11.88 -2.51
C GLN A 4 -6.18 -10.46 -2.86
N ILE A 5 -6.74 -9.75 -1.88
CA ILE A 5 -7.15 -8.35 -2.02
C ILE A 5 -6.42 -7.54 -0.95
N GLY A 6 -5.58 -6.60 -1.37
CA GLY A 6 -4.86 -5.68 -0.49
C GLY A 6 -5.42 -4.27 -0.59
N ILE A 7 -5.74 -3.67 0.56
CA ILE A 7 -6.08 -2.24 0.66
C ILE A 7 -4.85 -1.55 1.26
N SER A 8 -4.35 -0.54 0.56
CA SER A 8 -3.10 0.15 0.91
C SER A 8 -1.90 -0.76 1.24
N PRO A 9 -1.59 -1.82 0.45
CA PRO A 9 -0.56 -2.79 0.81
C PRO A 9 0.86 -2.22 0.60
N SER A 10 1.76 -2.38 1.58
CA SER A 10 3.19 -2.03 1.42
C SER A 10 3.99 -3.11 0.66
N ALA A 11 3.52 -3.50 -0.52
CA ALA A 11 4.05 -4.64 -1.29
C ALA A 11 5.55 -4.52 -1.53
N HIS A 12 6.03 -3.41 -2.06
CA HIS A 12 7.46 -3.19 -2.30
C HIS A 12 8.14 -2.36 -1.20
N GLY A 13 7.47 -2.18 -0.07
CA GLY A 13 7.95 -1.42 1.08
C GLY A 13 7.55 0.05 1.05
N THR A 14 8.05 0.80 2.03
CA THR A 14 7.78 2.23 2.19
C THR A 14 9.01 3.02 2.68
N THR A 15 9.00 4.34 2.52
CA THR A 15 9.87 5.26 3.25
C THR A 15 9.41 5.58 4.70
N LEU A 16 8.33 4.97 5.22
CA LEU A 16 7.82 5.14 6.59
C LEU A 16 7.60 6.63 6.96
N SER A 17 6.73 7.33 6.21
CA SER A 17 6.47 8.79 6.32
C SER A 17 7.69 9.70 6.05
N GLY A 18 8.79 9.16 5.50
CA GLY A 18 10.01 9.89 5.17
C GLY A 18 10.83 10.37 6.38
N GLY A 19 10.23 10.86 7.46
CA GLY A 19 10.93 11.49 8.59
C GLY A 19 11.76 10.54 9.46
N VAL A 20 11.28 9.31 9.69
CA VAL A 20 12.00 8.30 10.49
C VAL A 20 13.08 7.60 9.65
N TYR A 21 12.78 7.28 8.39
CA TYR A 21 13.74 6.63 7.48
C TYR A 21 14.85 7.56 7.02
N VAL A 22 14.56 8.81 6.64
CA VAL A 22 15.61 9.77 6.25
C VAL A 22 16.57 10.05 7.41
N ARG A 23 16.08 10.05 8.66
CA ARG A 23 16.92 10.27 9.85
C ARG A 23 17.81 9.06 10.20
N SER A 24 17.42 7.85 9.80
CA SER A 24 18.25 6.64 9.97
C SER A 24 19.38 6.52 8.94
N LEU A 25 19.31 7.28 7.83
CA LEU A 25 20.32 7.28 6.77
C LEU A 25 21.51 8.23 7.02
N VAL A 26 21.50 9.06 8.08
CA VAL A 26 22.56 10.06 8.35
C VAL A 26 23.67 9.48 9.25
N PRO A 27 24.89 9.18 8.75
CA PRO A 27 25.97 8.68 9.59
C PRO A 27 26.55 9.78 10.50
N PRO A 28 27.07 9.46 11.70
CA PRO A 28 27.09 8.14 12.36
C PRO A 28 25.84 7.84 13.22
N VAL A 29 24.96 8.83 13.42
CA VAL A 29 23.81 8.76 14.35
C VAL A 29 22.69 7.84 13.82
N GLY A 30 22.52 7.79 12.50
CA GLY A 30 21.46 7.05 11.83
C GLY A 30 21.56 5.54 12.00
N ARG A 31 22.79 4.98 12.03
CA ARG A 31 23.00 3.54 12.22
C ARG A 31 22.59 3.08 13.62
N THR A 32 23.02 3.81 14.65
CA THR A 32 22.63 3.52 16.04
C THR A 32 21.12 3.66 16.23
N LEU A 33 20.50 4.70 15.63
CA LEU A 33 19.06 4.89 15.70
C LEU A 33 18.31 3.75 14.98
N TYR A 34 18.79 3.32 13.81
CA TYR A 34 18.25 2.20 13.06
C TYR A 34 18.32 0.89 13.87
N ASP A 35 19.45 0.59 14.51
CA ASP A 35 19.62 -0.63 15.30
C ASP A 35 18.68 -0.65 16.52
N VAL A 36 18.49 0.51 17.19
CA VAL A 36 17.53 0.67 18.30
C VAL A 36 16.08 0.49 17.83
N VAL A 37 15.71 1.11 16.70
CA VAL A 37 14.37 0.99 16.11
C VAL A 37 14.11 -0.45 15.66
N THR A 38 15.09 -1.13 15.05
CA THR A 38 14.99 -2.55 14.68
C THR A 38 14.76 -3.42 15.91
N GLY A 39 15.49 -3.18 17.00
CA GLY A 39 15.36 -3.96 18.24
C GLY A 39 14.01 -3.79 18.94
N LEU A 40 13.39 -2.61 18.85
CA LEU A 40 12.10 -2.31 19.48
C LEU A 40 10.89 -2.54 18.57
N THR A 41 11.08 -2.37 17.26
CA THR A 41 10.02 -2.35 16.25
C THR A 41 10.47 -3.02 14.94
N PRO A 42 10.79 -4.33 14.96
CA PRO A 42 11.35 -5.03 13.80
C PRO A 42 10.46 -4.93 12.55
N ALA A 43 9.14 -4.97 12.74
CA ALA A 43 8.17 -4.86 11.65
C ALA A 43 8.23 -3.52 10.88
N LEU A 44 8.62 -2.42 11.53
CA LEU A 44 8.81 -1.14 10.83
C LEU A 44 9.99 -1.24 9.87
N THR A 45 11.13 -1.74 10.35
CA THR A 45 12.34 -1.89 9.51
C THR A 45 12.18 -2.94 8.42
N GLN A 46 11.36 -3.96 8.65
CA GLN A 46 11.05 -4.99 7.65
C GLN A 46 10.15 -4.48 6.52
N GLN A 47 9.30 -3.48 6.78
CA GLN A 47 8.47 -2.83 5.75
C GLN A 47 9.19 -1.71 5.02
N ALA A 48 10.43 -1.39 5.38
CA ALA A 48 11.20 -0.36 4.70
C ALA A 48 11.55 -0.80 3.26
N LEU A 49 11.58 0.16 2.35
CA LEU A 49 12.13 -0.03 1.00
C LEU A 49 13.54 -0.61 1.08
N GLY A 50 13.78 -1.67 0.29
CA GLY A 50 15.06 -2.35 0.21
C GLY A 50 15.41 -3.24 1.40
N SER A 51 14.47 -3.52 2.32
CA SER A 51 14.72 -4.47 3.41
C SER A 51 14.96 -5.91 2.89
N ASP A 52 15.70 -6.70 3.66
CA ASP A 52 15.93 -8.12 3.33
C ASP A 52 14.62 -8.90 3.21
N LEU A 53 13.60 -8.55 4.01
CA LEU A 53 12.29 -9.21 3.94
C LEU A 53 11.56 -8.88 2.63
N MET A 54 11.62 -7.62 2.16
CA MET A 54 11.03 -7.24 0.88
C MET A 54 11.73 -7.97 -0.27
N ALA A 55 13.07 -7.99 -0.27
CA ALA A 55 13.85 -8.73 -1.26
C ALA A 55 13.53 -10.24 -1.26
N GLN A 56 13.38 -10.84 -0.09
CA GLN A 56 13.00 -12.26 0.04
C GLN A 56 11.58 -12.53 -0.48
N THR A 57 10.65 -11.61 -0.23
CA THR A 57 9.23 -11.82 -0.53
C THR A 57 8.90 -11.58 -2.00
N TYR A 58 9.39 -10.46 -2.56
CA TYR A 58 9.03 -9.99 -3.90
C TYR A 58 10.16 -10.09 -4.94
N GLY A 59 11.40 -10.39 -4.52
CA GLY A 59 12.56 -10.46 -5.43
C GLY A 59 12.48 -11.54 -6.53
N ASN A 60 11.54 -12.48 -6.42
CA ASN A 60 11.26 -13.50 -7.44
C ASN A 60 9.89 -13.30 -8.11
N GLY A 61 9.37 -12.07 -8.08
CA GLY A 61 8.08 -11.69 -8.64
C GLY A 61 6.92 -11.78 -7.63
N ASP A 62 5.91 -10.97 -7.92
CA ASP A 62 4.87 -10.57 -6.97
C ASP A 62 3.78 -11.62 -6.77
N THR A 63 3.61 -12.51 -7.74
CA THR A 63 2.46 -13.40 -7.81
C THR A 63 2.86 -14.87 -7.68
N ARG A 64 1.87 -15.68 -7.29
CA ARG A 64 1.96 -17.14 -7.25
C ARG A 64 0.92 -17.76 -8.19
N PRO A 65 1.23 -18.92 -8.81
CA PRO A 65 0.28 -19.59 -9.70
C PRO A 65 -1.06 -19.88 -9.02
N GLY A 66 -2.15 -19.67 -9.74
CA GLY A 66 -3.51 -19.98 -9.27
C GLY A 66 -4.15 -18.93 -8.35
N VAL A 67 -3.48 -17.81 -8.08
CA VAL A 67 -4.03 -16.71 -7.26
C VAL A 67 -4.34 -15.50 -8.14
N ARG A 68 -5.52 -14.90 -7.94
CA ARG A 68 -5.88 -13.59 -8.48
C ARG A 68 -5.61 -12.50 -7.46
N TYR A 69 -4.93 -11.45 -7.88
CA TYR A 69 -4.48 -10.36 -7.02
C TYR A 69 -5.24 -9.09 -7.34
N THR A 70 -5.68 -8.38 -6.32
CA THR A 70 -6.22 -7.03 -6.45
C THR A 70 -5.58 -6.13 -5.42
N THR A 71 -5.02 -5.01 -5.85
CA THR A 71 -4.57 -3.94 -4.95
C THR A 71 -5.48 -2.75 -5.12
N ILE A 72 -5.84 -2.11 -4.01
CA ILE A 72 -6.64 -0.91 -3.96
C ILE A 72 -5.78 0.14 -3.28
N VAL A 73 -5.38 1.13 -4.06
CA VAL A 73 -4.33 2.09 -3.75
C VAL A 73 -4.90 3.49 -3.88
N THR A 74 -4.39 4.41 -3.08
CA THR A 74 -4.70 5.84 -3.17
C THR A 74 -3.43 6.62 -3.48
N GLU A 75 -3.52 7.63 -4.33
CA GLU A 75 -2.37 8.52 -4.58
C GLU A 75 -2.02 9.37 -3.35
N TYR A 76 -2.99 9.56 -2.45
CA TYR A 76 -2.84 10.32 -1.19
C TYR A 76 -2.29 9.48 -0.04
N ASP A 77 -1.65 8.34 -0.31
CA ASP A 77 -1.10 7.50 0.74
C ASP A 77 0.18 8.12 1.32
N GLU A 78 0.12 8.54 2.57
CA GLU A 78 1.22 9.20 3.28
C GLU A 78 2.12 8.22 4.05
N VAL A 79 1.66 6.98 4.23
CA VAL A 79 2.38 5.95 4.99
C VAL A 79 3.23 5.11 4.06
N VAL A 80 2.71 4.72 2.89
CA VAL A 80 3.40 3.93 1.87
C VAL A 80 3.73 4.82 0.68
N THR A 81 4.93 5.39 0.74
CA THR A 81 5.42 6.33 -0.25
C THR A 81 6.68 5.80 -0.95
N PRO A 82 6.76 5.91 -2.30
CA PRO A 82 5.70 6.38 -3.19
C PRO A 82 4.52 5.37 -3.26
N TYR A 83 3.29 5.85 -3.45
CA TYR A 83 2.09 4.99 -3.45
C TYR A 83 2.14 3.89 -4.51
N THR A 84 2.92 4.10 -5.56
CA THR A 84 3.10 3.13 -6.65
C THR A 84 3.81 1.85 -6.20
N GLU A 85 4.56 1.87 -5.09
CA GLU A 85 5.18 0.66 -4.49
C GLU A 85 4.12 -0.36 -4.01
N GLN A 86 2.86 0.06 -3.91
CA GLN A 86 1.75 -0.80 -3.51
C GLN A 86 1.21 -1.65 -4.66
N PHE A 87 1.48 -1.27 -5.92
CA PHE A 87 1.03 -2.02 -7.08
C PHE A 87 1.82 -3.32 -7.25
N LEU A 88 1.15 -4.34 -7.77
CA LEU A 88 1.76 -5.63 -8.10
C LEU A 88 1.90 -5.79 -9.62
N THR A 89 2.72 -6.75 -10.03
CA THR A 89 2.98 -7.11 -11.43
C THR A 89 2.74 -8.60 -11.67
N GLY A 90 2.08 -8.94 -12.78
CA GLY A 90 1.79 -10.33 -13.13
C GLY A 90 0.52 -10.49 -13.95
N ALA A 91 0.33 -11.68 -14.52
CA ALA A 91 -0.78 -11.96 -15.45
C ALA A 91 -2.17 -11.90 -14.81
N ASN A 92 -2.27 -12.15 -13.49
CA ASN A 92 -3.53 -12.20 -12.74
C ASN A 92 -3.67 -11.05 -11.74
N VAL A 93 -3.08 -9.89 -12.05
CA VAL A 93 -3.12 -8.70 -11.18
C VAL A 93 -4.10 -7.67 -11.70
N THR A 94 -4.91 -7.12 -10.80
CA THR A 94 -5.69 -5.90 -11.01
C THR A 94 -5.24 -4.85 -10.01
N ASN A 95 -4.61 -3.77 -10.48
CA ASN A 95 -4.29 -2.63 -9.65
C ASN A 95 -5.40 -1.58 -9.81
N VAL A 96 -5.97 -1.11 -8.70
CA VAL A 96 -7.00 -0.08 -8.65
C VAL A 96 -6.43 1.17 -7.99
N LEU A 97 -6.49 2.31 -8.67
CA LEU A 97 -6.30 3.62 -8.06
C LEU A 97 -7.67 4.20 -7.70
N LEU A 98 -7.89 4.59 -6.43
CA LEU A 98 -9.19 5.09 -5.98
C LEU A 98 -9.65 6.33 -6.78
N GLN A 99 -8.70 7.15 -7.20
CA GLN A 99 -8.95 8.39 -7.94
C GLN A 99 -9.37 8.14 -9.40
N ASP A 100 -9.17 6.94 -9.94
CA ASP A 100 -9.60 6.59 -11.31
C ASP A 100 -11.13 6.68 -11.41
N GLY A 101 -11.64 7.73 -12.07
CA GLY A 101 -13.06 8.00 -12.19
C GLY A 101 -13.72 8.58 -10.93
N CYS A 102 -12.92 9.05 -9.95
CA CYS A 102 -13.41 9.79 -8.78
C CYS A 102 -12.27 10.61 -8.13
N GLU A 103 -11.80 11.67 -8.78
CA GLU A 103 -10.77 12.58 -8.23
C GLU A 103 -11.16 13.24 -6.88
N ALA A 104 -12.45 13.23 -6.54
CA ALA A 104 -12.96 13.72 -5.27
C ALA A 104 -12.82 12.72 -4.10
N ASP A 105 -12.49 11.46 -4.38
CA ASP A 105 -12.11 10.51 -3.32
C ASP A 105 -10.66 10.76 -2.92
N ARG A 106 -10.47 11.52 -1.84
CA ARG A 106 -9.15 11.83 -1.25
C ARG A 106 -8.88 10.99 -0.01
N SER A 107 -9.35 9.74 0.00
CA SER A 107 -8.97 8.80 1.04
C SER A 107 -7.45 8.67 1.12
N GLU A 108 -6.89 8.81 2.30
CA GLU A 108 -5.48 8.59 2.63
C GLU A 108 -5.26 7.16 3.19
N HIS A 109 -4.07 6.83 3.69
CA HIS A 109 -3.72 5.45 4.06
C HIS A 109 -4.70 4.79 5.04
N LEU A 110 -5.16 5.52 6.06
CA LEU A 110 -6.10 5.00 7.06
C LEU A 110 -7.55 5.08 6.59
N SER A 111 -7.96 6.19 5.97
CA SER A 111 -9.33 6.32 5.45
C SER A 111 -9.63 5.40 4.28
N SER A 112 -8.62 4.91 3.54
CA SER A 112 -8.82 3.88 2.50
C SER A 112 -9.46 2.60 3.06
N LEU A 113 -9.17 2.26 4.32
CA LEU A 113 -9.76 1.10 5.02
C LEU A 113 -11.24 1.29 5.35
N TYR A 114 -11.73 2.53 5.37
CA TYR A 114 -13.11 2.90 5.65
C TYR A 114 -13.85 3.47 4.43
N SER A 115 -13.17 3.59 3.29
CA SER A 115 -13.75 4.11 2.05
C SER A 115 -14.80 3.15 1.49
N GLU A 116 -16.03 3.63 1.30
CA GLU A 116 -17.08 2.85 0.64
C GLU A 116 -16.67 2.45 -0.79
N ARG A 117 -15.93 3.33 -1.48
CA ARG A 117 -15.40 3.05 -2.82
C ARG A 117 -14.42 1.87 -2.79
N ALA A 118 -13.48 1.86 -1.84
CA ALA A 118 -12.54 0.75 -1.65
C ALA A 118 -13.28 -0.57 -1.38
N TRP A 119 -14.24 -0.57 -0.46
CA TRP A 119 -15.03 -1.78 -0.16
C TRP A 119 -15.85 -2.28 -1.35
N ARG A 120 -16.35 -1.39 -2.21
CA ARG A 120 -17.02 -1.82 -3.46
C ARG A 120 -16.06 -2.46 -4.46
N PHE A 121 -14.81 -2.01 -4.53
CA PHE A 121 -13.77 -2.71 -5.31
C PHE A 121 -13.41 -4.06 -4.69
N VAL A 122 -13.36 -4.19 -3.36
CA VAL A 122 -13.18 -5.48 -2.68
C VAL A 122 -14.30 -6.44 -3.09
N LEU A 123 -15.56 -6.01 -3.00
CA LEU A 123 -16.72 -6.83 -3.39
C LEU A 123 -16.67 -7.24 -4.87
N LYS A 124 -16.29 -6.32 -5.77
CA LYS A 124 -16.09 -6.62 -7.20
C LYS A 124 -15.00 -7.68 -7.43
N ALA A 125 -13.92 -7.67 -6.66
CA ALA A 125 -12.87 -8.69 -6.75
C ALA A 125 -13.32 -10.05 -6.20
N LEU A 126 -14.11 -10.03 -5.12
CA LEU A 126 -14.68 -11.22 -4.48
C LEU A 126 -15.78 -11.89 -5.31
N ASP A 127 -16.59 -11.13 -6.04
CA ASP A 127 -17.68 -11.62 -6.89
C ASP A 127 -17.60 -11.04 -8.31
N PRO A 128 -16.71 -11.59 -9.16
CA PRO A 128 -16.54 -11.09 -10.52
C PRO A 128 -17.73 -11.41 -11.44
N ASP A 129 -18.63 -12.31 -11.05
CA ASP A 129 -19.78 -12.70 -11.87
C ASP A 129 -20.98 -11.74 -11.68
N HIS A 130 -21.04 -11.03 -10.54
CA HIS A 130 -22.08 -10.04 -10.24
C HIS A 130 -21.52 -8.62 -10.08
N GLN A 131 -20.90 -8.10 -11.14
CA GLN A 131 -20.28 -6.78 -11.07
C GLN A 131 -21.32 -5.66 -11.11
N THR A 132 -21.26 -4.79 -10.10
CA THR A 132 -21.89 -3.46 -10.15
C THR A 132 -20.84 -2.40 -10.46
N PRO A 133 -21.17 -1.35 -11.24
CA PRO A 133 -20.29 -0.19 -11.37
C PRO A 133 -20.00 0.42 -10.00
N VAL A 134 -18.75 0.85 -9.77
CA VAL A 134 -18.35 1.51 -8.53
C VAL A 134 -18.54 3.03 -8.69
N PRO A 135 -19.56 3.64 -8.06
CA PRO A 135 -19.80 5.07 -8.20
C PRO A 135 -18.75 5.88 -7.44
N CYS A 136 -18.67 7.18 -7.75
CA CYS A 136 -17.78 8.09 -7.04
C CYS A 136 -18.31 8.36 -5.63
N PHE A 137 -17.43 8.27 -4.64
CA PHE A 137 -17.69 8.61 -3.24
C PHE A 137 -16.65 9.65 -2.81
N PRO A 138 -17.01 10.95 -2.78
CA PRO A 138 -16.11 11.96 -2.28
C PRO A 138 -15.75 11.70 -0.82
N VAL A 139 -14.46 11.79 -0.51
CA VAL A 139 -13.90 11.68 0.84
C VAL A 139 -12.87 12.78 0.98
N ASP A 140 -12.96 13.59 2.03
CA ASP A 140 -11.93 14.58 2.33
C ASP A 140 -10.78 13.97 3.13
N LEU A 141 -9.61 14.60 3.05
CA LEU A 141 -8.42 14.18 3.78
C LEU A 141 -8.69 14.20 5.29
N PHE A 142 -8.48 13.06 5.94
CA PHE A 142 -8.48 13.00 7.41
C PHE A 142 -7.27 13.76 7.99
N PHE A 143 -6.12 13.68 7.31
CA PHE A 143 -4.90 14.40 7.68
C PHE A 143 -4.71 15.65 6.81
N PRO A 144 -4.87 16.87 7.36
CA PRO A 144 -4.95 18.11 6.57
C PRO A 144 -3.66 18.53 5.83
N ASN A 145 -2.55 17.81 6.02
CA ASN A 145 -1.25 18.10 5.40
C ASN A 145 -0.79 17.05 4.37
N VAL A 146 -1.62 16.05 4.11
CA VAL A 146 -1.39 15.08 3.03
C VAL A 146 -1.77 15.77 1.71
N LYS A 147 -0.90 15.71 0.71
CA LYS A 147 -1.07 16.38 -0.59
C LYS A 147 -1.16 15.38 -1.71
#